data_AF-A0AA40ZXD1-F1
#
_entry.id   AF-A0AA40ZXD1-F1
#
_cell.length_a   1.000
_cell.length_b   1.000
_cell.length_c   1.000
_cell.angle_alpha   90.00
_cell.angle_beta   90.00
_cell.angle_gamma   90.00
#
_symmetry.space_group_name_H-M   'P 1'
#
loop_
_entity.id
_entity.type
_entity.pdbx_description
1 polymer ?
#
loop_
_entity_poly.entity_id
_entity_poly.type
_entity_poly.pdbx_seq_one_letter_code
_entity_poly.pdbx_strand_id
1 'polypeptide(L)'
;MTTEIDTGPNAIELATELTIAWLSNPNTRVAAEDVPAFLTRMRDSITGLIDQSSTAVPQEATAAQFTPAVSVRKSLASKDHIISMIDGKPYM
;
A
#
# COMPACT_ATOMS: atom_id res chain seq x y z
N MET A 1 4.65 26.92 2.45
CA MET A 1 5.13 25.54 2.37
C MET A 1 4.17 24.65 3.14
N THR A 2 3.06 24.24 2.54
CA THR A 2 2.19 23.17 3.07
C THR A 2 1.54 22.46 1.89
N THR A 3 2.10 21.28 1.61
CA THR A 3 1.63 20.15 0.79
C THR A 3 0.30 20.32 0.05
N GLU A 4 0.39 20.48 -1.27
CA GLU A 4 -0.65 20.05 -2.21
C GLU A 4 -0.81 18.54 -2.03
N ILE A 5 -1.93 18.10 -1.44
CA ILE A 5 -2.35 16.71 -1.56
C ILE A 5 -2.96 16.61 -2.95
N ASP A 6 -2.12 16.32 -3.95
CA ASP A 6 -2.58 15.78 -5.23
C ASP A 6 -3.26 14.44 -4.92
N THR A 7 -4.54 14.53 -4.56
CA THR A 7 -5.38 13.36 -4.33
C THR A 7 -5.64 12.83 -5.72
N GLY A 8 -4.97 11.71 -6.05
CA GLY A 8 -5.08 11.04 -7.34
C GLY A 8 -6.54 10.90 -7.81
N PRO A 9 -6.74 10.67 -9.12
CA PRO A 9 -8.00 10.89 -9.82
C PRO A 9 -9.20 10.44 -8.98
N ASN A 10 -10.07 11.40 -8.67
CA ASN A 10 -11.27 11.20 -7.88
C ASN A 10 -11.97 9.95 -8.37
N ALA A 11 -12.07 8.93 -7.51
CA ALA A 11 -12.52 7.61 -7.91
C ALA A 11 -13.93 7.64 -8.56
N ILE A 12 -14.76 8.62 -8.22
CA ILE A 12 -16.06 8.88 -8.85
C ILE A 12 -15.90 9.34 -10.31
N GLU A 13 -14.95 10.24 -10.58
CA GLU A 13 -14.64 10.69 -11.95
C GLU A 13 -14.10 9.52 -12.78
N LEU A 14 -13.20 8.71 -12.20
CA LEU A 14 -12.66 7.51 -12.85
C LEU A 14 -13.75 6.47 -13.18
N ALA A 15 -14.69 6.24 -12.25
CA ALA A 15 -15.87 5.38 -12.47
C ALA A 15 -16.73 5.89 -13.63
N THR A 16 -16.94 7.21 -13.68
CA THR A 16 -17.80 7.87 -14.65
C THR A 16 -17.18 7.79 -16.04
N GLU A 17 -15.90 8.14 -16.16
CA GLU A 17 -15.14 8.04 -17.41
C GLU A 17 -15.11 6.60 -17.95
N LEU A 18 -14.89 5.59 -17.08
CA LEU A 18 -14.89 4.20 -17.52
C LEU A 18 -16.28 3.73 -17.99
N THR A 19 -17.35 4.18 -17.33
CA THR A 19 -18.72 3.85 -17.72
C THR A 19 -19.08 4.47 -19.06
N ILE A 20 -18.67 5.73 -19.29
CA ILE A 20 -18.84 6.43 -20.57
C ILE A 20 -18.04 5.74 -21.68
N ALA A 21 -16.78 5.39 -21.42
CA ALA A 21 -15.94 4.67 -22.38
C ALA A 21 -16.53 3.31 -22.75
N TRP A 22 -17.10 2.60 -21.78
CA TRP A 22 -17.74 1.30 -22.00
C TRP A 22 -19.04 1.41 -22.82
N LEU A 23 -19.89 2.39 -22.52
CA LEU A 23 -21.14 2.66 -23.27
C LEU A 23 -20.90 3.19 -24.68
N SER A 24 -19.83 3.97 -24.89
CA SER A 24 -19.49 4.51 -26.21
C SER A 24 -18.86 3.47 -27.15
N ASN A 25 -18.44 2.32 -26.63
CA ASN A 25 -17.84 1.27 -27.42
C ASN A 25 -18.91 0.50 -28.23
N PRO A 26 -18.91 0.61 -29.58
CA PRO A 26 -19.92 -0.02 -30.44
C PRO A 26 -19.85 -1.56 -30.44
N ASN A 27 -18.77 -2.15 -29.93
CA ASN A 27 -18.62 -3.60 -29.76
C ASN A 27 -19.15 -4.13 -28.42
N THR A 28 -19.56 -3.24 -27.51
CA THR A 28 -20.14 -3.63 -26.22
C THR A 28 -21.58 -4.15 -26.44
N ARG A 29 -21.71 -5.45 -26.70
CA ARG A 29 -23.01 -6.15 -26.70
C ARG A 29 -23.33 -6.59 -25.30
N VAL A 30 -23.85 -5.66 -24.50
CA VAL A 30 -24.31 -5.95 -23.14
C VAL A 30 -25.82 -5.91 -23.15
N ALA A 31 -26.44 -6.97 -22.64
CA ALA A 31 -27.88 -7.03 -22.53
C ALA A 31 -28.33 -5.97 -21.51
N ALA A 32 -29.43 -5.27 -21.75
CA ALA A 32 -29.84 -4.13 -20.93
C ALA A 32 -30.06 -4.52 -19.44
N GLU A 33 -30.41 -5.78 -19.22
CA GLU A 33 -30.54 -6.44 -17.92
C GLU A 33 -29.22 -6.59 -17.14
N ASP A 34 -28.07 -6.61 -17.81
CA ASP A 34 -26.75 -6.78 -17.19
C ASP A 34 -26.12 -5.45 -16.76
N VAL A 35 -26.63 -4.33 -17.27
CA VAL A 35 -26.12 -2.98 -16.99
C VAL A 35 -26.18 -2.64 -15.50
N PRO A 36 -27.30 -2.85 -14.78
CA PRO A 36 -27.37 -2.52 -13.35
C PRO A 36 -26.40 -3.37 -12.51
N ALA A 37 -26.21 -4.64 -12.89
CA ALA A 37 -25.27 -5.54 -12.22
C ALA A 37 -23.82 -5.10 -12.42
N PHE A 38 -23.47 -4.68 -13.64
CA PHE A 38 -22.15 -4.13 -13.95
C PHE A 38 -21.86 -2.85 -13.16
N LEU A 39 -22.79 -1.88 -13.18
CA LEU A 39 -22.64 -0.63 -12.43
C LEU A 39 -22.45 -0.86 -10.93
N THR A 40 -23.18 -1.84 -10.37
CA THR A 40 -23.06 -2.24 -8.97
C THR A 40 -21.69 -2.84 -8.66
N ARG A 41 -21.17 -3.72 -9.52
CA ARG A 41 -19.82 -4.29 -9.33
C ARG A 41 -18.73 -3.23 -9.46
N MET A 42 -18.88 -2.29 -10.39
CA MET A 42 -17.90 -1.22 -10.60
C MET A 42 -17.82 -0.29 -9.39
N ARG A 43 -18.97 0.19 -8.89
CA ARG A 43 -19.01 1.02 -7.67
C ARG A 43 -18.44 0.26 -6.48
N ASP A 44 -18.78 -1.01 -6.30
CA ASP A 44 -18.32 -1.80 -5.15
C ASP A 44 -16.80 -2.00 -5.19
N SER A 45 -16.24 -2.23 -6.38
CA SER A 45 -14.79 -2.36 -6.58
C SER A 45 -14.05 -1.05 -6.26
N ILE A 46 -14.61 0.08 -6.68
CA ILE A 46 -14.03 1.40 -6.41
C ILE A 46 -14.16 1.76 -4.94
N THR A 47 -15.33 1.55 -4.34
CA THR A 47 -15.54 1.77 -2.91
C THR A 47 -14.60 0.90 -2.10
N GLY A 48 -14.43 -0.37 -2.46
CA GLY A 48 -13.45 -1.26 -1.83
C GLY A 48 -12.00 -0.79 -1.99
N LEU A 49 -11.65 -0.13 -3.10
CA LEU A 49 -10.32 0.44 -3.32
C LEU A 49 -10.08 1.69 -2.47
N ILE A 50 -11.09 2.58 -2.36
CA ILE A 50 -11.05 3.77 -1.50
C ILE A 50 -10.99 3.34 -0.02
N ASP A 51 -11.77 2.34 0.36
CA ASP A 51 -11.86 1.86 1.73
C ASP A 51 -10.59 1.11 2.13
N GLN A 52 -9.97 0.35 1.22
CA GLN A 52 -8.61 -0.19 1.41
C GLN A 52 -7.55 0.91 1.50
N SER A 53 -7.70 2.02 0.77
CA SER A 53 -6.80 3.17 0.90
C SER A 53 -6.99 3.90 2.23
N SER A 54 -8.19 3.82 2.83
CA SER A 54 -8.50 4.38 4.16
C SER A 54 -8.18 3.40 5.31
N THR A 55 -8.14 2.10 5.02
CA THR A 55 -7.75 1.02 5.95
C THR A 55 -6.25 0.69 5.86
N ALA A 56 -5.49 1.43 5.05
CA ALA A 56 -4.07 1.64 5.34
C ALA A 56 -3.93 2.54 6.58
N VAL A 57 -4.51 2.11 7.70
CA VAL A 57 -3.84 2.30 8.98
C VAL A 57 -2.45 1.73 8.71
N PRO A 58 -1.37 2.51 8.79
CA PRO A 58 -0.06 1.90 8.85
C PRO A 58 -0.20 0.91 9.98
N GLN A 59 -0.19 -0.39 9.66
CA GLN A 59 0.20 -1.38 10.64
C GLN A 59 1.49 -0.75 11.17
N GLU A 60 1.44 -0.19 12.39
CA GLU A 60 2.64 0.04 13.15
C GLU A 60 3.23 -1.36 13.16
N ALA A 61 4.15 -1.60 12.23
CA ALA A 61 5.19 -2.56 12.42
C ALA A 61 5.73 -2.11 13.77
N THR A 62 5.25 -2.75 14.83
CA THR A 62 5.83 -2.67 16.15
C THR A 62 7.27 -2.93 15.83
N ALA A 63 8.07 -1.86 15.79
CA ALA A 63 9.45 -1.94 15.36
C ALA A 63 10.02 -2.94 16.34
N ALA A 64 10.24 -4.17 15.89
CA ALA A 64 10.53 -5.27 16.79
C ALA A 64 11.73 -4.78 17.57
N GLN A 65 11.53 -4.53 18.87
CA GLN A 65 12.55 -3.90 19.70
C GLN A 65 13.63 -4.95 19.86
N PHE A 66 14.57 -4.91 18.91
CA PHE A 66 15.63 -5.86 18.80
C PHE A 66 16.54 -5.62 20.00
N THR A 67 16.50 -6.52 20.98
CA THR A 67 17.39 -6.47 22.14
C THR A 67 18.74 -7.02 21.68
N PRO A 68 19.76 -6.16 21.53
CA PRO A 68 21.02 -6.61 20.96
C PRO A 68 21.77 -7.49 21.96
N ALA A 69 22.50 -8.48 21.45
CA ALA A 69 23.33 -9.38 22.26
C ALA A 69 24.45 -8.63 23.00
N VAL A 70 24.91 -7.50 22.44
CA VAL A 70 25.94 -6.63 22.99
C VAL A 70 25.66 -5.16 22.68
N SER A 71 26.18 -4.26 23.51
CA SER A 71 26.12 -2.82 23.24
C SER A 71 27.04 -2.42 22.08
N VAL A 72 26.74 -1.29 21.43
CA VAL A 72 27.55 -0.72 20.34
C VAL A 72 29.01 -0.53 20.77
N ARG A 73 29.23 -0.03 21.99
CA ARG A 73 30.59 0.14 22.54
C ARG A 73 31.34 -1.19 22.63
N LYS A 74 30.67 -2.27 23.05
CA LYS A 74 31.28 -3.60 23.18
C LYS A 74 31.56 -4.21 21.81
N SER A 75 30.71 -3.94 20.81
CA SER A 75 30.92 -4.38 19.43
C SER A 75 32.19 -3.80 18.80
N LEU A 76 32.49 -2.52 19.09
CA LEU A 76 33.60 -1.77 18.49
C LEU A 76 34.85 -1.65 19.40
N ALA A 77 34.88 -2.32 20.55
CA ALA A 77 35.97 -2.17 21.52
C ALA A 77 37.30 -2.77 21.05
N SER A 78 37.26 -3.73 20.13
CA SER A 78 38.42 -4.45 19.62
C SER A 78 38.83 -3.92 18.25
N LYS A 79 40.14 -3.77 18.01
CA LYS A 79 40.68 -3.34 16.70
C LYS A 79 40.75 -4.48 15.68
N ASP A 80 40.87 -5.72 16.17
CA ASP A 80 41.08 -6.90 15.33
C ASP A 80 39.78 -7.60 14.89
N HIS A 81 38.65 -7.32 15.54
CA HIS A 81 37.36 -7.96 15.23
C HIS A 81 36.17 -7.13 15.70
N ILE A 82 35.03 -7.31 15.05
CA ILE A 82 33.74 -6.71 15.44
C ILE A 82 32.82 -7.80 16.02
N ILE A 83 32.12 -7.50 17.11
CA ILE A 83 31.15 -8.44 17.69
C ILE A 83 29.76 -8.15 17.10
N SER A 84 29.12 -9.15 16.47
CA SER A 84 27.76 -8.97 15.94
C SER A 84 26.79 -8.59 17.05
N MET A 85 26.01 -7.53 16.82
CA MET A 85 24.94 -7.14 17.73
C MET A 85 23.73 -8.07 17.66
N ILE A 86 23.64 -8.91 16.62
CA ILE A 86 22.52 -9.83 16.42
C ILE A 86 22.73 -11.14 17.18
N ASP A 87 23.94 -11.69 17.09
CA ASP A 87 24.27 -13.05 17.50
C ASP A 87 25.50 -13.15 18.42
N GLY A 88 26.16 -12.02 18.72
CA GLY A 88 27.22 -11.93 19.75
C GLY A 88 28.55 -12.59 19.38
N LYS A 89 28.72 -13.06 18.14
CA LYS A 89 29.93 -13.72 17.66
C LYS A 89 30.96 -12.72 17.11
N PRO A 90 32.27 -13.01 17.24
CA PRO A 90 33.32 -12.19 16.65
C PRO A 90 33.41 -12.45 15.14
N TYR A 91 33.52 -11.36 14.37
CA TYR A 91 33.74 -11.35 12.93
C TYR A 91 35.03 -10.57 12.63
N MET A 92 35.84 -11.12 11.73
CA MET A 92 37.16 -10.61 11.34
C MET A 92 37.05 -9.65 10.16
#